data_AF-A0A520R3C5-F1
#
_entry.id   AF-A0A520R3C5-F1
#
_cell.length_a   1.000
_cell.length_b   1.000
_cell.length_c   1.000
_cell.angle_alpha   90.00
_cell.angle_beta   90.00
_cell.angle_gamma   90.00
#
_symmetry.space_group_name_H-M   'P 1'
#
loop_
_entity.id
_entity.type
_entity.pdbx_description
1 polymer ?
#
loop_
_entity_poly.entity_id
_entity_poly.type
_entity_poly.pdbx_seq_one_letter_code
_entity_poly.pdbx_strand_id
1 'polypeptide(L)'
;MSGELGASLLPDRVHLRDRPSVTLLRPVLQLTVYFEPTLEWAHTTAPSLLRSFLALRSHSPPRLFRVASDARWRPLPDPVEELIDALPPSSFGTGLRPGFRLRVVDHPDAPSHAFVYREHDPRLGAPSGYLQVTLPIDRDPEELVALAIEIAQTAPIDQALAGYAWSWNEQLPRNAFGAVARRAERYLGVDVQHPDAASWHAHEVLLGAGWLTLIGGRLSRALGLDLDRAAATLRSPEVGATCMSLQHALLIRAGAAPEVGDVNAMELPLAQARVTAALAPHLGGDEPALPGVFSEPETPEDHPPEGRTAAWRRRLLSADAQPDAPPPAETLR
;
A
#
# COMPACT_ATOMS: atom_id res chain seq x y z
N MET A 1 -4.25 -13.98 -19.31
CA MET A 1 -5.17 -13.06 -20.01
C MET A 1 -6.04 -12.23 -19.06
N SER A 2 -6.11 -12.51 -17.76
CA SER A 2 -7.01 -11.78 -16.84
C SER A 2 -6.45 -10.44 -16.29
N GLY A 3 -5.14 -10.20 -16.36
CA GLY A 3 -4.50 -9.00 -15.80
C GLY A 3 -4.72 -7.71 -16.61
N GLU A 4 -4.89 -7.79 -17.93
CA GLU A 4 -5.13 -6.61 -18.78
C GLU A 4 -6.56 -6.04 -18.59
N LEU A 5 -7.52 -6.89 -18.19
CA LEU A 5 -8.92 -6.48 -18.01
C LEU A 5 -9.12 -5.62 -16.76
N GLY A 6 -8.46 -5.94 -15.64
CA GLY A 6 -8.64 -5.21 -14.37
C GLY A 6 -8.15 -3.76 -14.42
N ALA A 7 -6.99 -3.51 -15.04
CA ALA A 7 -6.46 -2.15 -15.20
C ALA A 7 -7.35 -1.27 -16.11
N SER A 8 -8.01 -1.88 -17.11
CA SER A 8 -8.88 -1.15 -18.05
C SER A 8 -10.15 -0.58 -17.43
N LEU A 9 -10.58 -1.10 -16.27
CA LEU A 9 -11.75 -0.63 -15.53
C LEU A 9 -11.47 0.66 -14.75
N LEU A 10 -10.20 0.92 -14.44
CA LEU A 10 -9.81 2.03 -13.57
C LEU A 10 -9.67 3.33 -14.37
N PRO A 11 -10.16 4.46 -13.84
CA PRO A 11 -10.01 5.76 -14.50
C PRO A 11 -8.53 6.18 -14.54
N ASP A 12 -8.08 6.70 -15.69
CA ASP A 12 -6.68 7.10 -15.90
C ASP A 12 -6.14 8.06 -14.83
N ARG A 13 -6.75 9.25 -14.69
CA ARG A 13 -6.32 10.30 -13.76
C ARG A 13 -7.53 11.13 -13.34
N VAL A 14 -7.53 11.56 -12.08
CA VAL A 14 -8.46 12.58 -11.59
C VAL A 14 -7.70 13.88 -11.40
N HIS A 15 -8.20 14.94 -12.01
CA HIS A 15 -7.60 16.27 -11.97
C HIS A 15 -8.40 17.21 -11.06
N LEU A 16 -7.73 18.23 -10.53
CA LEU A 16 -8.43 19.29 -9.82
C LEU A 16 -9.29 20.09 -10.80
N ARG A 17 -10.59 20.23 -10.52
CA ARG A 17 -11.57 20.85 -11.43
C ARG A 17 -11.14 22.24 -11.93
N ASP A 18 -10.67 23.08 -11.01
CA ASP A 18 -10.31 24.47 -11.33
C ASP A 18 -8.86 24.62 -11.82
N ARG A 19 -8.05 23.55 -11.76
CA ARG A 19 -6.67 23.51 -12.27
C ARG A 19 -6.37 22.13 -12.86
N PRO A 20 -6.79 21.86 -14.12
CA PRO A 20 -6.65 20.54 -14.74
C PRO A 20 -5.21 20.02 -14.85
N SER A 21 -4.21 20.90 -14.78
CA SER A 21 -2.79 20.50 -14.74
C SER A 21 -2.40 19.78 -13.45
N VAL A 22 -3.17 19.95 -12.37
CA VAL A 22 -2.91 19.32 -11.06
C VAL A 22 -3.60 17.97 -11.01
N THR A 23 -2.81 16.90 -10.92
CA THR A 23 -3.36 15.55 -10.68
C THR A 23 -3.66 15.40 -9.19
N LEU A 24 -4.88 14.98 -8.85
CA LEU A 24 -5.28 14.66 -7.48
C LEU A 24 -5.04 13.18 -7.16
N LEU A 25 -5.32 12.31 -8.12
CA LEU A 25 -5.36 10.87 -7.93
C LEU A 25 -5.08 10.15 -9.25
N ARG A 26 -4.41 9.00 -9.20
CA ARG A 26 -4.32 8.04 -10.30
C ARG A 26 -4.16 6.61 -9.76
N PRO A 27 -4.60 5.60 -10.51
CA PRO A 27 -4.38 4.21 -10.13
C PRO A 27 -2.94 3.80 -10.46
N VAL A 28 -2.37 2.95 -9.62
CA VAL A 28 -0.99 2.49 -9.71
C VAL A 28 -0.87 1.05 -9.21
N LEU A 29 0.23 0.39 -9.55
CA LEU A 29 0.71 -0.77 -8.82
C LEU A 29 1.56 -0.27 -7.65
N GLN A 30 1.31 -0.76 -6.43
CA GLN A 30 2.03 -0.31 -5.24
C GLN A 30 2.41 -1.48 -4.35
N LEU A 31 3.58 -1.36 -3.72
CA LEU A 31 4.05 -2.17 -2.61
C LEU A 31 4.44 -1.24 -1.47
N THR A 32 3.84 -1.42 -0.30
CA THR A 32 4.25 -0.73 0.93
C THR A 32 4.68 -1.75 1.96
N VAL A 33 5.89 -1.56 2.48
CA VAL A 33 6.55 -2.42 3.47
C VAL A 33 6.74 -1.63 4.75
N TYR A 34 6.39 -2.22 5.88
CA TYR A 34 6.67 -1.68 7.21
C TYR A 34 7.71 -2.55 7.90
N PHE A 35 8.62 -1.93 8.64
CA PHE A 35 9.73 -2.62 9.28
C PHE A 35 10.17 -1.90 10.56
N GLU A 36 10.89 -2.62 11.42
CA GLU A 36 11.61 -1.99 12.52
C GLU A 36 12.76 -1.15 11.97
N PRO A 37 12.83 0.17 12.23
CA PRO A 37 13.95 0.99 11.80
C PRO A 37 15.25 0.46 12.41
N THR A 38 16.19 0.00 11.56
CA THR A 38 17.53 -0.42 11.98
C THR A 38 18.59 0.26 11.12
N LEU A 39 19.83 0.32 11.63
CA LEU A 39 20.97 0.82 10.84
C LEU A 39 21.23 -0.06 9.61
N GLU A 40 20.97 -1.37 9.70
CA GLU A 40 21.03 -2.27 8.55
C GLU A 40 20.06 -1.81 7.46
N TRP A 41 18.79 -1.57 7.80
CA TRP A 41 17.82 -1.02 6.85
C TRP A 41 18.29 0.27 6.18
N ALA A 42 18.86 1.19 6.95
CA ALA A 42 19.33 2.49 6.45
C ALA A 42 20.62 2.40 5.62
N HIS A 43 21.53 1.46 5.93
CA HIS A 43 22.87 1.37 5.33
C HIS A 43 22.93 0.41 4.14
N THR A 44 22.12 -0.66 4.14
CA THR A 44 22.22 -1.74 3.16
C THR A 44 20.92 -1.92 2.39
N THR A 45 19.82 -2.19 3.10
CA THR A 45 18.56 -2.59 2.46
C THR A 45 17.96 -1.47 1.63
N ALA A 46 17.76 -0.28 2.19
CA ALA A 46 17.15 0.84 1.46
C ALA A 46 18.00 1.31 0.26
N PRO A 47 19.34 1.47 0.35
CA PRO A 47 20.19 1.76 -0.81
C PRO A 47 20.12 0.68 -1.89
N SER A 48 20.14 -0.60 -1.51
CA SER A 48 20.03 -1.71 -2.47
C SER A 48 18.70 -1.67 -3.22
N LEU A 49 17.60 -1.51 -2.50
CA LEU A 49 16.25 -1.44 -3.10
C LEU A 49 16.06 -0.19 -3.96
N LEU A 50 16.65 0.95 -3.58
CA LEU A 50 16.65 2.15 -4.41
C LEU A 50 17.38 1.88 -5.74
N ARG A 51 18.50 1.15 -5.71
CA ARG A 51 19.22 0.74 -6.91
C ARG A 51 18.37 -0.18 -7.78
N SER A 52 17.75 -1.22 -7.19
CA SER A 52 16.85 -2.13 -7.90
C SER A 52 15.67 -1.37 -8.54
N PHE A 53 15.08 -0.42 -7.82
CA PHE A 53 14.02 0.46 -8.31
C PHE A 53 14.45 1.34 -9.49
N LEU A 54 15.59 2.03 -9.38
CA LEU A 54 16.09 2.92 -10.43
C LEU A 54 16.51 2.15 -11.70
N ALA A 55 16.84 0.86 -11.57
CA ALA A 55 17.12 -0.01 -12.71
C ALA A 55 15.86 -0.42 -13.50
N LEU A 56 14.66 -0.23 -12.94
CA LEU A 56 13.40 -0.57 -13.63
C LEU A 56 13.18 0.36 -14.82
N ARG A 57 13.04 -0.23 -16.01
CA ARG A 57 12.75 0.52 -17.23
C ARG A 57 11.30 1.00 -17.19
N SER A 58 11.09 2.30 -17.40
CA SER A 58 9.77 2.91 -17.46
C SER A 58 9.71 3.99 -18.53
N HIS A 59 8.54 4.17 -19.13
CA HIS A 59 8.26 5.30 -20.03
C HIS A 59 8.14 6.63 -19.28
N SER A 60 7.87 6.57 -17.98
CA SER A 60 7.91 7.70 -17.05
C SER A 60 8.94 7.40 -15.95
N PRO A 61 10.25 7.47 -16.26
CA PRO A 61 11.27 7.21 -15.26
C PRO A 61 11.22 8.30 -14.18
N PRO A 62 11.61 8.00 -12.94
CA PRO A 62 11.78 9.00 -11.91
C PRO A 62 12.77 10.08 -12.36
N ARG A 63 12.51 11.33 -12.00
CA ARG A 63 13.35 12.49 -12.40
C ARG A 63 13.60 13.47 -11.27
N LEU A 64 12.87 13.33 -10.18
CA LEU A 64 12.90 14.26 -9.07
C LEU A 64 13.16 13.49 -7.78
N PHE A 65 13.87 14.12 -6.86
CA PHE A 65 13.99 13.63 -5.50
C PHE A 65 13.81 14.74 -4.46
N ARG A 66 13.50 14.32 -3.24
CA ARG A 66 13.36 15.19 -2.08
C ARG A 66 13.75 14.42 -0.82
N VAL A 67 14.47 15.07 0.08
CA VAL A 67 14.82 14.54 1.41
C VAL A 67 14.13 15.39 2.48
N ALA A 68 13.71 14.78 3.60
CA ALA A 68 12.89 15.37 4.67
C ALA A 68 13.22 16.81 5.10
N SER A 69 14.48 17.23 5.04
CA SER A 69 14.94 18.57 5.42
C SER A 69 14.72 19.64 4.35
N ASP A 70 14.45 19.27 3.10
CA ASP A 70 14.24 20.21 2.00
C ASP A 70 12.75 20.33 1.66
N ALA A 71 12.26 21.57 1.56
CA ALA A 71 10.92 21.83 1.07
C ALA A 71 10.80 21.67 -0.45
N ARG A 72 11.94 21.65 -1.18
CA ARG A 72 11.98 21.72 -2.64
C ARG A 72 12.29 20.35 -3.26
N TRP A 73 11.62 20.07 -4.38
CA TRP A 73 11.99 19.00 -5.29
C TRP A 73 13.25 19.39 -6.05
N ARG A 74 14.19 18.46 -6.19
CA ARG A 74 15.43 18.61 -6.97
C ARG A 74 15.45 17.60 -8.11
N PRO A 75 16.08 17.91 -9.26
CA PRO A 75 16.35 16.91 -10.30
C PRO A 75 17.18 15.76 -9.71
N LEU A 76 16.94 14.53 -10.15
CA LEU A 76 17.82 13.40 -9.83
C LEU A 76 19.24 13.69 -10.33
N PRO A 77 20.28 13.38 -9.54
CA PRO A 77 21.66 13.56 -9.97
C PRO A 77 22.00 12.59 -11.10
N ASP A 78 22.95 13.00 -11.93
CA ASP A 78 23.57 12.18 -12.96
C ASP A 78 25.09 12.26 -12.71
N PRO A 79 25.72 11.20 -12.16
CA PRO A 79 25.20 9.84 -11.96
C PRO A 79 24.26 9.67 -10.74
N VAL A 80 23.33 8.72 -10.81
CA VAL A 80 22.35 8.44 -9.73
C VAL A 80 22.97 7.80 -8.49
N GLU A 81 24.14 7.18 -8.66
CA GLU A 81 24.94 6.58 -7.60
C GLU A 81 25.27 7.58 -6.50
N GLU A 82 25.42 8.88 -6.83
CA GLU A 82 25.65 9.94 -5.84
C GLU A 82 24.52 10.00 -4.80
N LEU A 83 23.26 9.83 -5.23
CA LEU A 83 22.12 9.81 -4.32
C LEU A 83 22.10 8.53 -3.46
N ILE A 84 22.43 7.39 -4.07
CA ILE A 84 22.42 6.09 -3.39
C ILE A 84 23.51 6.05 -2.32
N ASP A 85 24.71 6.51 -2.65
CA ASP A 85 25.86 6.51 -1.75
C ASP A 85 25.74 7.58 -0.64
N ALA A 86 24.92 8.61 -0.86
CA ALA A 86 24.55 9.60 0.15
C ALA A 86 23.39 9.15 1.05
N LEU A 87 22.73 8.02 0.74
CA LEU A 87 21.60 7.54 1.53
C LEU A 87 21.99 7.04 2.93
N PRO A 88 23.10 6.32 3.15
CA PRO A 88 23.52 5.96 4.51
C PRO A 88 23.82 7.21 5.38
N PRO A 89 23.49 7.20 6.68
CA PRO A 89 23.84 8.27 7.62
C PRO A 89 25.35 8.27 7.91
N SER A 90 26.18 8.67 6.94
CA SER A 90 27.61 8.93 7.16
C SER A 90 27.86 10.38 7.59
N SER A 91 26.95 11.30 7.24
CA SER A 91 27.10 12.75 7.46
C SER A 91 26.30 13.31 8.65
N PHE A 92 25.41 12.52 9.27
CA PHE A 92 24.45 13.00 10.29
C PHE A 92 24.59 12.34 11.67
N GLY A 93 25.59 11.46 11.88
CA GLY A 93 25.85 10.76 13.15
C GLY A 93 25.87 9.24 13.00
N THR A 94 26.08 8.51 14.10
CA THR A 94 26.20 7.04 14.13
C THR A 94 24.86 6.30 14.30
N GLY A 95 23.73 6.99 14.10
CA GLY A 95 22.40 6.49 14.41
C GLY A 95 21.37 6.75 13.30
N LEU A 96 20.18 6.17 13.46
CA LEU A 96 19.02 6.51 12.63
C LEU A 96 18.74 8.00 12.65
N ARG A 97 18.20 8.52 11.55
CA ARG A 97 17.91 9.94 11.36
C ARG A 97 16.45 10.21 11.74
N PRO A 98 16.19 10.91 12.85
CA PRO A 98 14.82 11.18 13.28
C PRO A 98 14.03 11.89 12.19
N GLY A 99 12.93 11.26 11.73
CA GLY A 99 12.06 11.83 10.71
C GLY A 99 12.72 11.98 9.34
N PHE A 100 13.74 11.19 9.01
CA PHE A 100 14.27 11.13 7.65
C PHE A 100 13.25 10.53 6.68
N ARG A 101 13.11 11.15 5.51
CA ARG A 101 12.25 10.69 4.42
C ARG A 101 12.95 10.98 3.12
N LEU A 102 13.24 9.96 2.32
CA LEU A 102 13.63 10.10 0.93
C LEU A 102 12.40 9.86 0.06
N ARG A 103 12.22 10.69 -0.97
CA ARG A 103 11.25 10.47 -2.04
C ARG A 103 11.96 10.63 -3.36
N VAL A 104 11.76 9.68 -4.27
CA VAL A 104 12.22 9.71 -5.65
C VAL A 104 11.01 9.45 -6.53
N VAL A 105 10.68 10.36 -7.44
CA VAL A 105 9.40 10.35 -8.17
C VAL A 105 9.55 10.79 -9.62
N ASP A 106 8.64 10.35 -10.48
CA ASP A 106 8.44 10.87 -11.84
C ASP A 106 7.75 12.25 -11.85
N HIS A 107 6.78 12.45 -10.96
CA HIS A 107 6.00 13.67 -10.84
C HIS A 107 5.66 13.98 -9.37
N PRO A 108 5.67 15.26 -8.93
CA PRO A 108 5.38 15.59 -7.53
C PRO A 108 3.91 15.38 -7.14
N ASP A 109 2.98 15.54 -8.09
CA ASP A 109 1.54 15.32 -7.87
C ASP A 109 1.16 13.88 -8.24
N ALA A 110 0.73 13.10 -7.24
CA ALA A 110 0.21 11.73 -7.42
C ALA A 110 1.09 10.90 -8.38
N PRO A 111 2.34 10.58 -7.99
CA PRO A 111 3.32 9.94 -8.87
C PRO A 111 2.84 8.59 -9.39
N SER A 112 3.15 8.27 -10.64
CA SER A 112 2.96 6.91 -11.18
C SER A 112 4.17 6.02 -10.94
N HIS A 113 5.35 6.62 -10.76
CA HIS A 113 6.58 5.88 -10.54
C HIS A 113 7.33 6.53 -9.36
N ALA A 114 7.35 5.86 -8.21
CA ALA A 114 7.88 6.43 -6.98
C ALA A 114 8.59 5.40 -6.10
N PHE A 115 9.59 5.90 -5.39
CA PHE A 115 10.23 5.25 -4.26
C PHE A 115 10.17 6.21 -3.08
N VAL A 116 9.63 5.75 -1.95
CA VAL A 116 9.59 6.50 -0.69
C VAL A 116 10.20 5.64 0.38
N TYR A 117 11.12 6.20 1.15
CA TYR A 117 11.71 5.54 2.32
C TYR A 117 11.63 6.48 3.51
N ARG A 118 11.16 5.97 4.65
CA ARG A 118 10.94 6.74 5.88
C ARG A 118 11.59 6.03 7.06
N GLU A 119 12.42 6.78 7.78
CA GLU A 119 12.91 6.40 9.10
C GLU A 119 12.10 7.13 10.17
N HIS A 120 11.77 6.39 11.22
CA HIS A 120 11.17 6.92 12.43
C HIS A 120 12.16 6.78 13.58
N ASP A 121 12.11 7.73 14.53
CA ASP A 121 12.90 7.62 15.75
C ASP A 121 12.19 6.64 16.70
N PRO A 122 12.81 5.50 17.04
CA PRO A 122 12.22 4.55 17.98
C PRO A 122 11.97 5.15 19.38
N ARG A 123 12.62 6.27 19.73
CA ARG A 123 12.47 6.95 21.03
C ARG A 123 11.19 7.79 21.16
N LEU A 124 10.49 8.07 20.06
CA LEU A 124 9.30 8.95 20.04
C LEU A 124 7.95 8.18 20.12
N GLY A 125 7.95 6.95 20.66
CA GLY A 125 6.76 6.10 20.71
C GLY A 125 6.68 5.03 19.62
N ALA A 126 7.84 4.64 19.09
CA ALA A 126 8.08 3.47 18.23
C ALA A 126 7.18 3.26 16.98
N PRO A 127 6.94 4.26 16.10
CA PRO A 127 6.38 3.96 14.78
C PRO A 127 7.36 3.11 13.95
N SER A 128 6.84 2.16 13.17
CA SER A 128 7.61 1.40 12.19
C SER A 128 8.19 2.33 11.12
N GLY A 129 9.36 2.00 10.59
CA GLY A 129 9.81 2.56 9.32
C GLY A 129 8.93 2.05 8.19
N TYR A 130 8.90 2.75 7.06
CA TYR A 130 8.27 2.22 5.87
C TYR A 130 9.04 2.52 4.60
N LEU A 131 8.84 1.64 3.62
CA LEU A 131 9.29 1.78 2.26
C LEU A 131 8.09 1.57 1.35
N GLN A 132 7.90 2.46 0.39
CA GLN A 132 6.84 2.36 -0.60
C GLN A 132 7.44 2.44 -2.00
N VAL A 133 7.09 1.47 -2.84
CA VAL A 133 7.37 1.47 -4.27
C VAL A 133 6.05 1.58 -5.01
N THR A 134 5.99 2.52 -5.94
CA THR A 134 4.87 2.72 -6.84
C THR A 134 5.37 2.53 -8.27
N LEU A 135 4.68 1.70 -9.05
CA LEU A 135 4.94 1.45 -10.45
C LEU A 135 3.72 1.88 -11.30
N PRO A 136 3.92 2.28 -12.56
CA PRO A 136 2.83 2.53 -13.48
C PRO A 136 1.87 1.33 -13.55
N ILE A 137 0.56 1.60 -13.65
CA ILE A 137 -0.47 0.55 -13.60
C ILE A 137 -0.38 -0.47 -14.75
N ASP A 138 0.22 -0.07 -15.88
CA ASP A 138 0.44 -0.88 -17.06
C ASP A 138 1.70 -1.76 -16.98
N ARG A 139 2.45 -1.72 -15.87
CA ARG A 139 3.57 -2.64 -15.63
C ARG A 139 3.07 -4.05 -15.34
N ASP A 140 3.94 -5.02 -15.59
CA ASP A 140 3.70 -6.40 -15.19
C ASP A 140 3.66 -6.49 -13.65
N PRO A 141 2.53 -6.92 -13.05
CA PRO A 141 2.43 -7.09 -11.60
C PRO A 141 3.48 -8.04 -11.02
N GLU A 142 4.04 -8.97 -11.80
CA GLU A 142 5.14 -9.85 -11.35
C GLU A 142 6.39 -9.08 -10.92
N GLU A 143 6.59 -7.85 -11.39
CA GLU A 143 7.68 -6.99 -10.91
C GLU A 143 7.51 -6.64 -9.42
N LEU A 144 6.27 -6.43 -8.95
CA LEU A 144 6.01 -6.25 -7.53
C LEU A 144 6.22 -7.55 -6.74
N VAL A 145 5.92 -8.71 -7.32
CA VAL A 145 6.18 -10.01 -6.69
C VAL A 145 7.68 -10.21 -6.49
N ALA A 146 8.47 -9.95 -7.53
CA ALA A 146 9.92 -10.05 -7.47
C ALA A 146 10.52 -9.12 -6.41
N LEU A 147 10.09 -7.84 -6.38
CA LEU A 147 10.51 -6.89 -5.34
C LEU A 147 10.09 -7.32 -3.93
N ALA A 148 8.86 -7.81 -3.75
CA ALA A 148 8.39 -8.29 -2.46
C ALA A 148 9.22 -9.49 -1.94
N ILE A 149 9.58 -10.41 -2.84
CA ILE A 149 10.45 -11.54 -2.53
C ILE A 149 11.86 -11.05 -2.18
N GLU A 150 12.46 -10.18 -2.98
CA GLU A 150 13.79 -9.60 -2.73
C GLU A 150 13.86 -8.97 -1.33
N ILE A 151 12.85 -8.16 -0.98
CA ILE A 151 12.77 -7.47 0.31
C ILE A 151 12.71 -8.45 1.47
N ALA A 152 11.77 -9.41 1.41
CA ALA A 152 11.55 -10.39 2.48
C ALA A 152 12.62 -11.49 2.56
N GLN A 153 13.50 -11.60 1.56
CA GLN A 153 14.73 -12.40 1.65
C GLN A 153 15.88 -11.61 2.27
N THR A 154 15.91 -10.29 2.08
CA THR A 154 17.05 -9.44 2.45
C THR A 154 16.98 -8.95 3.89
N ALA A 155 15.80 -8.57 4.39
CA ALA A 155 15.70 -7.93 5.70
C ALA A 155 14.41 -8.29 6.47
N PRO A 156 14.45 -8.24 7.81
CA PRO A 156 13.26 -8.32 8.65
C PRO A 156 12.22 -7.24 8.32
N ILE A 157 10.96 -7.66 8.14
CA ILE A 157 9.80 -6.77 7.98
C ILE A 157 8.76 -7.08 9.06
N ASP A 158 7.85 -6.13 9.29
CA ASP A 158 6.64 -6.35 10.07
C ASP A 158 5.54 -6.91 9.17
N GLN A 159 5.25 -6.18 8.09
CA GLN A 159 4.27 -6.57 7.09
C GLN A 159 4.51 -5.82 5.78
N ALA A 160 3.91 -6.32 4.71
CA ALA A 160 3.77 -5.56 3.48
C ALA A 160 2.45 -5.83 2.77
N LEU A 161 1.98 -4.84 2.03
CA LEU A 161 0.78 -4.90 1.22
C LEU A 161 1.11 -4.47 -0.21
N ALA A 162 0.70 -5.27 -1.18
CA ALA A 162 0.86 -4.94 -2.59
C ALA A 162 -0.37 -5.25 -3.44
N GLY A 163 -0.51 -4.52 -4.54
CA GLY A 163 -1.62 -4.64 -5.49
C GLY A 163 -1.91 -3.32 -6.18
N TYR A 164 -3.12 -3.21 -6.72
CA TYR A 164 -3.61 -1.91 -7.18
C TYR A 164 -3.81 -0.98 -5.99
N ALA A 165 -3.38 0.25 -6.13
CA ALA A 165 -3.59 1.29 -5.15
C ALA A 165 -3.86 2.63 -5.81
N TRP A 166 -4.29 3.57 -4.99
CA TRP A 166 -4.47 4.96 -5.35
C TRP A 166 -3.24 5.79 -4.98
N SER A 167 -2.51 6.27 -5.98
CA SER A 167 -1.49 7.32 -5.78
C SER A 167 -2.19 8.68 -5.74
N TRP A 168 -1.89 9.50 -4.74
CA TRP A 168 -2.64 10.71 -4.43
C TRP A 168 -1.74 11.92 -4.18
N ASN A 169 -2.31 13.12 -4.35
CA ASN A 169 -1.58 14.37 -4.19
C ASN A 169 -1.44 14.77 -2.71
N GLU A 170 -0.23 14.56 -2.16
CA GLU A 170 0.10 14.89 -0.78
C GLU A 170 0.01 16.38 -0.42
N GLN A 171 0.07 17.29 -1.41
CA GLN A 171 -0.07 18.73 -1.17
C GLN A 171 -1.53 19.17 -1.00
N LEU A 172 -2.46 18.35 -1.49
CA LEU A 172 -3.90 18.62 -1.45
C LEU A 172 -4.67 17.42 -0.85
N PRO A 173 -4.33 16.98 0.38
CA PRO A 173 -4.83 15.74 0.95
C PRO A 173 -6.36 15.72 1.03
N ARG A 174 -7.01 16.83 1.42
CA ARG A 174 -8.48 16.88 1.50
C ARG A 174 -9.14 16.64 0.13
N ASN A 175 -8.67 17.32 -0.92
CA ASN A 175 -9.21 17.15 -2.27
C ASN A 175 -8.92 15.76 -2.83
N ALA A 176 -7.71 15.25 -2.59
CA ALA A 176 -7.30 13.94 -3.05
C ALA A 176 -8.09 12.82 -2.37
N PHE A 177 -8.23 12.85 -1.04
CA PHE A 177 -9.02 11.85 -0.32
C PHE A 177 -10.52 11.95 -0.59
N GLY A 178 -11.05 13.14 -0.87
CA GLY A 178 -12.42 13.28 -1.39
C GLY A 178 -12.60 12.62 -2.76
N ALA A 179 -11.58 12.65 -3.63
CA ALA A 179 -11.59 11.92 -4.89
C ALA A 179 -11.43 10.40 -4.67
N VAL A 180 -10.58 9.99 -3.73
CA VAL A 180 -10.36 8.59 -3.35
C VAL A 180 -11.65 7.96 -2.85
N ALA A 181 -12.37 8.58 -1.91
CA ALA A 181 -13.59 8.01 -1.31
C ALA A 181 -14.60 7.60 -2.39
N ARG A 182 -14.89 8.50 -3.35
CA ARG A 182 -15.79 8.22 -4.48
C ARG A 182 -15.34 7.08 -5.39
N ARG A 183 -14.03 6.81 -5.45
CA ARG A 183 -13.48 5.71 -6.27
C ARG A 183 -13.41 4.41 -5.50
N ALA A 184 -13.05 4.46 -4.21
CA ALA A 184 -12.97 3.31 -3.33
C ALA A 184 -14.34 2.66 -3.09
N GLU A 185 -15.42 3.45 -3.07
CA GLU A 185 -16.80 2.92 -2.98
C GLU A 185 -17.23 2.11 -4.21
N ARG A 186 -16.65 2.40 -5.38
CA ARG A 186 -16.99 1.71 -6.63
C ARG A 186 -16.02 0.58 -6.95
N TYR A 187 -14.73 0.84 -6.85
CA TYR A 187 -13.67 -0.06 -7.29
C TYR A 187 -13.07 -0.82 -6.12
N LEU A 188 -13.53 -2.06 -5.93
CA LEU A 188 -12.99 -3.00 -4.95
C LEU A 188 -11.65 -3.56 -5.44
N GLY A 189 -10.83 -4.06 -4.52
CA GLY A 189 -9.50 -4.61 -4.84
C GLY A 189 -8.39 -3.56 -5.04
N VAL A 190 -8.74 -2.27 -5.14
CA VAL A 190 -7.80 -1.14 -5.12
C VAL A 190 -7.62 -0.63 -3.70
N ASP A 191 -6.38 -0.45 -3.25
CA ASP A 191 -6.09 -0.03 -1.88
C ASP A 191 -5.95 1.49 -1.73
N VAL A 192 -6.22 1.98 -0.51
CA VAL A 192 -5.97 3.37 -0.10
C VAL A 192 -5.02 3.34 1.07
N GLN A 193 -3.80 3.80 0.84
CA GLN A 193 -2.74 3.74 1.84
C GLN A 193 -2.30 5.14 2.26
N HIS A 194 -2.09 5.30 3.56
CA HIS A 194 -1.46 6.46 4.17
C HIS A 194 -0.31 5.99 5.08
N PRO A 195 0.87 5.64 4.51
CA PRO A 195 1.93 4.95 5.24
C PRO A 195 2.42 5.67 6.50
N ASP A 196 2.48 7.02 6.47
CA ASP A 196 2.85 7.83 7.64
C ASP A 196 1.88 7.68 8.83
N ALA A 197 0.62 7.34 8.58
CA ALA A 197 -0.39 7.15 9.63
C ALA A 197 -0.42 5.70 10.10
N ALA A 198 -0.37 4.76 9.14
CA ALA A 198 -0.34 3.33 9.39
C ALA A 198 0.92 2.85 10.11
N SER A 199 2.06 3.54 9.94
CA SER A 199 3.32 3.14 10.57
C SER A 199 3.28 3.08 12.09
N TRP A 200 2.38 3.84 12.73
CA TRP A 200 2.19 3.81 14.18
C TRP A 200 1.64 2.48 14.69
N HIS A 201 0.92 1.73 13.85
CA HIS A 201 0.23 0.50 14.23
C HIS A 201 0.79 -0.73 13.52
N ALA A 202 1.62 -0.54 12.48
CA ALA A 202 2.09 -1.62 11.61
C ALA A 202 2.86 -2.75 12.30
N HIS A 203 3.28 -2.58 13.55
CA HIS A 203 3.98 -3.60 14.34
C HIS A 203 3.07 -4.41 15.28
N GLU A 204 1.83 -3.96 15.49
CA GLU A 204 0.88 -4.54 16.45
C GLU A 204 -0.33 -5.19 15.78
N VAL A 205 -0.70 -4.69 14.60
CA VAL A 205 -1.92 -5.10 13.89
C VAL A 205 -1.66 -5.35 12.40
N LEU A 206 -2.44 -6.24 11.78
CA LEU A 206 -2.41 -6.40 10.32
C LEU A 206 -3.25 -5.28 9.68
N LEU A 207 -2.58 -4.41 8.90
CA LEU A 207 -3.18 -3.19 8.35
C LEU A 207 -4.23 -3.47 7.26
N GLY A 208 -4.19 -4.64 6.66
CA GLY A 208 -5.06 -5.04 5.56
C GLY A 208 -4.67 -6.39 4.98
N ALA A 209 -5.39 -6.80 3.94
CA ALA A 209 -5.03 -7.91 3.07
C ALA A 209 -5.20 -7.47 1.62
N GLY A 210 -4.11 -7.47 0.87
CA GLY A 210 -4.05 -7.06 -0.53
C GLY A 210 -3.99 -8.22 -1.51
N TRP A 211 -3.62 -7.93 -2.75
CA TRP A 211 -3.26 -8.98 -3.71
C TRP A 211 -2.03 -9.76 -3.22
N LEU A 212 -0.99 -9.04 -2.80
CA LEU A 212 0.11 -9.60 -2.03
C LEU A 212 0.00 -9.10 -0.59
N THR A 213 0.12 -10.04 0.35
CA THR A 213 0.23 -9.74 1.78
C THR A 213 1.45 -10.47 2.31
N LEU A 214 2.37 -9.74 2.96
CA LEU A 214 3.52 -10.33 3.63
C LEU A 214 3.36 -10.14 5.12
N ILE A 215 3.59 -11.20 5.89
CA ILE A 215 3.52 -11.17 7.35
C ILE A 215 4.88 -11.60 7.90
N GLY A 216 5.56 -10.67 8.56
CA GLY A 216 6.87 -10.89 9.14
C GLY A 216 6.82 -11.47 10.55
N GLY A 217 7.96 -12.00 10.99
CA GLY A 217 8.05 -12.73 12.26
C GLY A 217 7.86 -11.88 13.52
N ARG A 218 8.04 -10.56 13.46
CA ARG A 218 7.75 -9.66 14.60
C ARG A 218 6.24 -9.49 14.78
N LEU A 219 5.54 -9.14 13.71
CA LEU A 219 4.10 -8.97 13.72
C LEU A 219 3.37 -10.30 14.03
N SER A 220 3.79 -11.42 13.44
CA SER A 220 3.13 -12.72 13.70
C SER A 220 3.18 -13.10 15.18
N ARG A 221 4.30 -12.83 15.87
CA ARG A 221 4.43 -13.02 17.32
C ARG A 221 3.53 -12.07 18.10
N ALA A 222 3.46 -10.79 17.73
CA ALA A 222 2.58 -9.82 18.36
C ALA A 222 1.09 -10.23 18.26
N LEU A 223 0.71 -10.81 17.12
CA LEU A 223 -0.66 -11.29 16.84
C LEU A 223 -0.97 -12.69 17.41
N GLY A 224 0.03 -13.41 17.94
CA GLY A 224 -0.12 -14.84 18.27
C GLY A 224 -0.46 -15.72 17.05
N LEU A 225 -0.06 -15.29 15.85
CA LEU A 225 -0.34 -15.95 14.59
C LEU A 225 0.72 -17.01 14.26
N ASP A 226 0.30 -18.27 14.22
CA ASP A 226 1.09 -19.38 13.68
C ASP A 226 1.10 -19.30 12.15
N LEU A 227 2.25 -18.95 11.57
CA LEU A 227 2.40 -18.75 10.13
C LEU A 227 2.26 -20.05 9.33
N ASP A 228 2.66 -21.19 9.87
CA ASP A 228 2.55 -22.47 9.17
C ASP A 228 1.08 -22.92 9.11
N ARG A 229 0.37 -22.76 10.23
CA ARG A 229 -1.08 -23.01 10.29
C ARG A 229 -1.84 -22.03 9.40
N ALA A 230 -1.49 -20.74 9.42
CA ALA A 230 -2.10 -19.75 8.54
C ALA A 230 -1.89 -20.10 7.07
N ALA A 231 -0.67 -20.48 6.68
CA ALA A 231 -0.35 -20.90 5.33
C ALA A 231 -1.14 -22.15 4.90
N ALA A 232 -1.35 -23.11 5.79
CA ALA A 232 -2.18 -24.29 5.52
C ALA A 232 -3.64 -23.91 5.25
N THR A 233 -4.25 -23.06 6.08
CA THR A 233 -5.62 -22.56 5.87
C THR A 233 -5.75 -21.79 4.55
N LEU A 234 -4.80 -20.89 4.27
CA LEU A 234 -4.81 -20.05 3.07
C LEU A 234 -4.63 -20.84 1.77
N ARG A 235 -3.91 -21.96 1.79
CA ARG A 235 -3.74 -22.87 0.65
C ARG A 235 -4.92 -23.82 0.44
N SER A 236 -5.89 -23.86 1.35
CA SER A 236 -7.07 -24.71 1.20
C SER A 236 -7.80 -24.39 -0.11
N PRO A 237 -8.49 -25.36 -0.75
CA PRO A 237 -9.25 -25.11 -1.97
C PRO A 237 -10.33 -24.02 -1.84
N GLU A 238 -10.84 -23.80 -0.61
CA GLU A 238 -11.84 -22.78 -0.31
C GLU A 238 -11.27 -21.36 -0.47
N VAL A 239 -10.04 -21.12 0.02
CA VAL A 239 -9.38 -19.82 -0.10
C VAL A 239 -8.61 -19.69 -1.42
N GLY A 240 -7.85 -20.73 -1.77
CA GLY A 240 -7.12 -20.82 -3.04
C GLY A 240 -5.91 -19.88 -3.17
N ALA A 241 -5.33 -19.42 -2.06
CA ALA A 241 -4.15 -18.56 -2.10
C ALA A 241 -2.85 -19.35 -2.32
N THR A 242 -1.87 -18.72 -2.95
CA THR A 242 -0.50 -19.24 -3.00
C THR A 242 0.29 -18.66 -1.84
N CYS A 243 0.92 -19.52 -1.04
CA CYS A 243 1.74 -19.09 0.10
C CYS A 243 3.18 -19.57 -0.04
N MET A 244 4.14 -18.69 0.19
CA MET A 244 5.58 -18.95 0.11
C MET A 244 6.26 -18.47 1.39
N SER A 245 6.95 -19.38 2.09
CA SER A 245 7.78 -19.02 3.23
C SER A 245 9.11 -18.46 2.73
N LEU A 246 9.42 -17.22 3.11
CA LEU A 246 10.66 -16.52 2.82
C LEU A 246 11.49 -16.40 4.11
N GLN A 247 12.73 -15.92 4.00
CA GLN A 247 13.63 -15.82 5.15
C GLN A 247 13.04 -14.98 6.30
N HIS A 248 12.35 -13.88 5.97
CA HIS A 248 11.84 -12.94 6.98
C HIS A 248 10.31 -12.79 7.02
N ALA A 249 9.57 -13.46 6.15
CA ALA A 249 8.12 -13.34 6.09
C ALA A 249 7.42 -14.53 5.44
N LEU A 250 6.14 -14.69 5.72
CA LEU A 250 5.22 -15.46 4.89
C LEU A 250 4.66 -14.54 3.80
N LEU A 251 4.89 -14.87 2.53
CA LEU A 251 4.25 -14.21 1.38
C LEU A 251 2.98 -14.94 1.00
N ILE A 252 1.87 -14.20 0.94
CA ILE A 252 0.53 -14.66 0.58
C ILE A 252 0.13 -13.94 -0.71
N ARG A 253 -0.25 -14.71 -1.73
CA ARG A 253 -0.69 -14.20 -3.03
C ARG A 253 -2.12 -14.64 -3.29
N ALA A 254 -3.02 -13.66 -3.35
CA ALA A 254 -4.43 -13.83 -3.61
C ALA A 254 -4.70 -13.90 -5.13
N GLY A 255 -4.60 -15.10 -5.71
CA GLY A 255 -4.81 -15.30 -7.14
C GLY A 255 -3.61 -14.89 -8.02
N ALA A 256 -3.75 -15.12 -9.33
CA ALA A 256 -2.64 -14.98 -10.28
C ALA A 256 -2.34 -13.53 -10.69
N ALA A 257 -3.19 -12.57 -10.37
CA ALA A 257 -2.96 -11.15 -10.67
C ALA A 257 -3.77 -10.31 -9.67
N PRO A 258 -3.43 -9.03 -9.45
CA PRO A 258 -4.33 -8.16 -8.71
C PRO A 258 -5.65 -8.04 -9.46
N GLU A 259 -6.76 -8.12 -8.73
CA GLU A 259 -8.11 -8.04 -9.29
C GLU A 259 -8.75 -6.70 -8.92
N VAL A 260 -9.67 -6.23 -9.77
CA VAL A 260 -10.52 -5.08 -9.48
C VAL A 260 -11.95 -5.55 -9.63
N GLY A 261 -12.78 -5.26 -8.62
CA GLY A 261 -14.23 -5.39 -8.74
C GLY A 261 -14.87 -4.04 -9.01
N ASP A 262 -15.90 -3.98 -9.83
CA ASP A 262 -16.77 -2.82 -9.99
C ASP A 262 -18.14 -3.12 -9.36
N VAL A 263 -18.46 -2.44 -8.26
CA VAL A 263 -19.73 -2.60 -7.54
C VAL A 263 -20.92 -2.34 -8.47
N ASN A 264 -20.81 -1.41 -9.41
CA ASN A 264 -21.89 -1.11 -10.35
C ASN A 264 -22.10 -2.21 -11.39
N ALA A 265 -21.08 -3.05 -11.62
CA ALA A 265 -21.15 -4.22 -12.48
C ALA A 265 -21.38 -5.52 -11.70
N MET A 266 -21.53 -5.45 -10.37
CA MET A 266 -21.60 -6.61 -9.47
C MET A 266 -20.37 -7.53 -9.59
N GLU A 267 -19.20 -6.96 -9.88
CA GLU A 267 -17.94 -7.69 -9.99
C GLU A 267 -17.16 -7.59 -8.67
N LEU A 268 -16.65 -8.72 -8.19
CA LEU A 268 -15.90 -8.81 -6.94
C LEU A 268 -14.50 -9.39 -7.16
N PRO A 269 -13.47 -8.89 -6.48
CA PRO A 269 -12.14 -9.48 -6.49
C PRO A 269 -12.09 -10.68 -5.54
N LEU A 270 -12.67 -11.81 -5.97
CA LEU A 270 -12.97 -12.96 -5.12
C LEU A 270 -11.73 -13.54 -4.43
N ALA A 271 -10.59 -13.61 -5.14
CA ALA A 271 -9.37 -14.16 -4.54
C ALA A 271 -8.88 -13.30 -3.37
N GLN A 272 -8.91 -11.97 -3.53
CA GLN A 272 -8.55 -11.03 -2.47
C GLN A 272 -9.56 -11.11 -1.31
N ALA A 273 -10.86 -11.18 -1.61
CA ALA A 273 -11.92 -11.26 -0.60
C ALA A 273 -11.78 -12.49 0.30
N ARG A 274 -11.51 -13.67 -0.28
CA ARG A 274 -11.30 -14.91 0.47
C ARG A 274 -10.06 -14.84 1.37
N VAL A 275 -8.97 -14.25 0.89
CA VAL A 275 -7.77 -14.03 1.72
C VAL A 275 -8.06 -13.03 2.85
N THR A 276 -8.79 -11.94 2.57
CA THR A 276 -9.22 -10.99 3.59
C THR A 276 -10.07 -11.69 4.66
N ALA A 277 -11.02 -12.54 4.26
CA ALA A 277 -11.86 -13.32 5.17
C ALA A 277 -11.06 -14.27 6.05
N ALA A 278 -10.09 -15.00 5.47
CA ALA A 278 -9.22 -15.90 6.22
C ALA A 278 -8.31 -15.16 7.23
N LEU A 279 -7.94 -13.91 6.95
CA LEU A 279 -7.11 -13.08 7.82
C LEU A 279 -7.92 -12.16 8.75
N ALA A 280 -9.25 -12.13 8.63
CA ALA A 280 -10.13 -11.22 9.36
C ALA A 280 -9.91 -11.15 10.88
N PRO A 281 -9.63 -12.26 11.59
CA PRO A 281 -9.37 -12.22 13.03
C PRO A 281 -8.15 -11.37 13.43
N HIS A 282 -7.26 -11.08 12.50
CA HIS A 282 -6.02 -10.34 12.72
C HIS A 282 -6.03 -8.93 12.12
N LEU A 283 -7.07 -8.59 11.35
CA LEU A 283 -7.25 -7.25 10.76
C LEU A 283 -7.81 -6.28 11.79
N GLY A 284 -7.16 -5.12 12.00
CA GLY A 284 -7.74 -4.07 12.83
C GLY A 284 -6.75 -3.15 13.52
N GLY A 285 -7.18 -2.58 14.65
CA GLY A 285 -6.47 -1.57 15.46
C GLY A 285 -7.25 -0.25 15.56
N ASP A 286 -7.02 0.51 16.64
CA ASP A 286 -7.47 1.91 16.80
C ASP A 286 -6.61 2.84 15.93
N GLU A 287 -6.58 2.61 14.61
CA GLU A 287 -5.78 3.41 13.70
C GLU A 287 -6.43 4.78 13.43
N PRO A 288 -5.65 5.87 13.32
CA PRO A 288 -6.17 7.16 12.90
C PRO A 288 -6.92 7.08 11.57
N ALA A 289 -8.03 7.80 11.52
CA ALA A 289 -8.82 7.94 10.31
C ALA A 289 -7.98 8.51 9.16
N LEU A 290 -8.20 7.98 7.95
CA LEU A 290 -7.65 8.56 6.74
C LEU A 290 -8.14 10.03 6.60
N PRO A 291 -7.38 10.92 5.95
CA PRO A 291 -7.75 12.33 5.82
C PRO A 291 -9.07 12.58 5.08
N GLY A 292 -9.60 13.79 5.26
CA GLY A 292 -10.76 14.27 4.50
C GLY A 292 -12.05 13.56 4.91
N VAL A 293 -12.81 13.09 3.94
CA VAL A 293 -14.13 12.45 4.12
C VAL A 293 -14.05 11.23 5.06
N PHE A 294 -12.90 10.56 5.13
CA PHE A 294 -12.70 9.43 6.04
C PHE A 294 -12.53 9.83 7.52
N SER A 295 -12.17 11.09 7.79
CA SER A 295 -11.97 11.67 9.13
C SER A 295 -13.13 12.53 9.61
N GLU A 296 -14.11 12.80 8.75
CA GLU A 296 -15.30 13.56 9.09
C GLU A 296 -16.30 12.64 9.81
N PRO A 297 -16.86 13.04 10.98
CA PRO A 297 -17.93 12.28 11.60
C PRO A 297 -19.13 12.27 10.65
N GLU A 298 -19.61 11.07 10.31
CA GLU A 298 -20.93 10.94 9.71
C GLU A 298 -21.97 11.46 10.69
N THR A 299 -23.00 12.11 10.17
CA THR A 299 -24.10 12.66 10.97
C THR A 299 -24.65 11.61 11.95
N PRO A 300 -25.13 12.03 13.15
CA PRO A 300 -25.33 11.12 14.29
C PRO A 300 -26.35 9.97 14.11
N GLU A 301 -27.09 9.92 12.99
CA GLU A 301 -28.28 9.08 12.84
C GLU A 301 -28.08 7.81 12.00
N ASP A 302 -26.98 7.69 11.24
CA ASP A 302 -26.77 6.57 10.31
C ASP A 302 -25.52 5.76 10.70
N HIS A 303 -25.69 4.69 11.48
CA HIS A 303 -24.59 3.80 11.90
C HIS A 303 -24.01 2.97 10.75
N PRO A 304 -22.68 2.68 10.79
CA PRO A 304 -22.17 1.53 11.55
C PRO A 304 -21.31 1.94 12.78
N PRO A 305 -21.05 1.04 13.75
CA PRO A 305 -20.25 1.31 14.94
C PRO A 305 -18.73 1.48 14.69
N GLU A 306 -18.29 1.38 13.43
CA GLU A 306 -16.88 1.41 13.01
C GLU A 306 -16.63 2.66 12.15
N GLY A 307 -15.58 3.43 12.42
CA GLY A 307 -15.24 4.61 11.60
C GLY A 307 -14.99 4.25 10.12
N ARG A 308 -15.22 5.20 9.19
CA ARG A 308 -15.11 5.02 7.72
C ARG A 308 -13.83 4.32 7.25
N THR A 309 -12.71 4.51 7.95
CA THR A 309 -11.43 3.86 7.64
C THR A 309 -11.45 2.35 7.94
N ALA A 310 -12.02 1.95 9.08
CA ALA A 310 -12.16 0.55 9.46
C ALA A 310 -13.15 -0.17 8.52
N ALA A 311 -14.29 0.47 8.22
CA ALA A 311 -15.27 -0.03 7.25
C ALA A 311 -14.64 -0.26 5.87
N TRP A 312 -13.87 0.71 5.38
CA TRP A 312 -13.12 0.59 4.12
C TRP A 312 -12.17 -0.62 4.09
N ARG A 313 -11.42 -0.87 5.17
CA ARG A 313 -10.52 -2.04 5.23
C ARG A 313 -11.25 -3.37 5.25
N ARG A 314 -12.44 -3.41 5.84
CA ARG A 314 -13.28 -4.60 5.94
C ARG A 314 -14.26 -4.80 4.79
N ARG A 315 -14.29 -3.90 3.80
CA ARG A 315 -15.18 -3.97 2.62
C ARG A 315 -15.26 -5.33 1.93
N LEU A 316 -14.16 -6.09 1.93
CA LEU A 316 -14.06 -7.33 1.18
C LEU A 316 -14.63 -8.48 2.01
N LEU A 317 -14.77 -8.30 3.34
CA LEU A 317 -15.50 -9.20 4.21
C LEU A 317 -17.01 -9.13 3.95
N SER A 318 -17.54 -7.93 3.67
CA SER A 318 -18.95 -7.75 3.33
C SER A 318 -19.27 -8.10 1.87
N ALA A 319 -18.27 -8.09 0.98
CA ALA A 319 -18.44 -8.43 -0.43
C ALA A 319 -18.77 -9.92 -0.66
N ASP A 320 -18.14 -10.84 0.08
CA ASP A 320 -18.39 -12.29 -0.05
C ASP A 320 -19.69 -12.74 0.66
N ALA A 321 -20.27 -11.86 1.50
CA ALA A 321 -21.49 -12.13 2.26
C ALA A 321 -22.80 -11.95 1.45
N GLN A 322 -22.73 -11.55 0.17
CA GLN A 322 -23.90 -11.45 -0.71
C GLN A 322 -23.83 -12.40 -1.93
N PRO A 323 -24.15 -13.69 -1.79
CA PRO A 323 -24.56 -14.51 -2.92
C PRO A 323 -26.07 -14.41 -3.23
N ASP A 324 -26.92 -13.95 -2.28
CA ASP A 324 -28.38 -14.11 -2.34
C ASP A 324 -29.21 -12.82 -2.13
N ALA A 325 -28.61 -11.62 -2.24
CA ALA A 325 -29.41 -10.40 -2.15
C ALA A 325 -30.25 -10.22 -3.44
N PRO A 326 -31.60 -10.21 -3.37
CA PRO A 326 -32.41 -9.93 -4.55
C PRO A 326 -32.08 -8.51 -5.06
N PRO A 327 -32.12 -8.29 -6.39
CA PRO A 327 -31.79 -6.99 -6.96
C PRO A 327 -32.69 -5.91 -6.33
N PRO A 328 -32.15 -4.72 -6.05
CA PRO A 328 -32.95 -3.63 -5.52
C PRO A 328 -34.09 -3.35 -6.51
N ALA A 329 -35.32 -3.39 -5.99
CA ALA A 329 -36.51 -3.16 -6.78
C ALA A 329 -36.36 -1.84 -7.55
N GLU A 330 -36.44 -1.91 -8.89
CA GLU A 330 -36.55 -0.75 -9.75
C GLU A 330 -37.67 0.14 -9.24
N THR A 331 -37.32 1.28 -8.63
CA THR A 331 -38.27 2.36 -8.45
C THR A 331 -38.52 2.99 -9.81
N LEU A 332 -39.46 2.40 -10.54
CA LEU A 332 -40.24 3.07 -11.56
C LEU A 332 -40.95 4.29 -10.91
N ARG A 333 -40.38 5.48 -11.12
CA ARG A 333 -41.07 6.72 -11.53
C ARG A 333 -40.15 7.94 -11.49
#